data_AF-A0AAW8JJV8-F1
#
_entry.id   AF-A0AAW8JJV8-F1
#
_cell.length_a   1.000
_cell.length_b   1.000
_cell.length_c   1.000
_cell.angle_alpha   90.00
_cell.angle_beta   90.00
_cell.angle_gamma   90.00
#
_symmetry.space_group_name_H-M   'P 1'
#
loop_
_entity.id
_entity.type
_entity.pdbx_description
1 polymer ?
#
loop_
_entity_poly.entity_id
_entity_poly.type
_entity_poly.pdbx_seq_one_letter_code
_entity_poly.pdbx_strand_id
1 'polypeptide(L)'
;MNILKKYWKLILIIYLCLIAAALFRETFGEGFFSSIFNSIALALLVWKIQRPIFFWMIDQLAQFHLKHNKENIDKFPVKIVIQHKATLKLYISRFLCLALIITISALVWNECLSHYF
;
A
#
# COMPACT_ATOMS: atom_id res chain seq x y z
N MET A 1 9.49 -11.58 24.50
CA MET A 1 10.53 -11.27 23.50
C MET A 1 10.50 -9.78 23.23
N ASN A 2 11.56 -9.05 23.61
CA ASN A 2 11.58 -7.59 23.65
C ASN A 2 11.31 -7.00 22.24
N ILE A 3 10.29 -6.15 22.09
CA ILE A 3 9.89 -5.52 20.82
C ILE A 3 11.10 -4.82 20.17
N LEU A 4 11.96 -4.20 21.00
CA LEU A 4 13.22 -3.59 20.57
C LEU A 4 14.14 -4.59 19.83
N LYS A 5 14.30 -5.81 20.35
CA LYS A 5 15.11 -6.86 19.70
C LYS A 5 14.48 -7.39 18.41
N LYS A 6 13.14 -7.32 18.28
CA LYS A 6 12.46 -7.79 17.06
C LYS A 6 12.62 -6.79 15.90
N TYR A 7 12.67 -5.49 16.20
CA TYR A 7 12.68 -4.43 15.19
C TYR A 7 13.98 -3.63 15.10
N TRP A 8 15.05 -4.01 15.82
CA TRP A 8 16.29 -3.22 15.87
C TRP A 8 16.90 -2.92 14.50
N LYS A 9 16.85 -3.88 13.56
CA LYS A 9 17.33 -3.67 12.17
C LYS A 9 16.50 -2.63 11.43
N LEU A 10 15.18 -2.64 11.61
CA LEU A 10 14.27 -1.67 11.01
C LEU A 10 14.53 -0.28 11.59
N ILE A 11 14.71 -0.19 12.91
CA ILE A 11 15.03 1.06 13.60
C ILE A 11 16.37 1.62 13.09
N LEU A 12 17.39 0.77 12.94
CA LEU A 12 18.70 1.16 12.43
C LEU A 12 18.61 1.71 10.99
N ILE A 13 17.82 1.06 10.13
CA ILE A 13 17.61 1.51 8.74
C ILE A 13 16.90 2.86 8.72
N ILE A 14 15.83 3.03 9.49
CA ILE A 14 15.11 4.31 9.59
C ILE A 14 16.07 5.42 10.09
N TYR A 15 16.91 5.12 11.08
CA TYR A 15 17.87 6.07 11.64
C TYR A 15 18.95 6.47 10.62
N LEU A 16 19.49 5.50 9.88
CA LEU A 16 20.45 5.76 8.80
C LEU A 16 19.82 6.56 7.65
N CYS A 17 18.57 6.28 7.28
CA CYS A 17 17.83 7.07 6.31
C CYS A 17 17.60 8.51 6.79
N LEU A 18 17.31 8.72 8.08
CA LEU A 18 17.16 10.06 8.66
C LEU A 18 18.48 10.83 8.68
N ILE A 19 19.60 10.19 9.02
CA ILE A 19 20.94 10.81 8.99
C ILE A 19 21.33 11.16 7.56
N ALA A 20 21.16 10.23 6.62
CA ALA A 20 21.44 10.46 5.21
C ALA A 20 20.60 11.64 4.70
N ALA A 21 19.29 11.62 4.98
CA ALA A 21 18.42 12.71 4.59
C ALA A 21 18.92 14.04 5.20
N ALA A 22 19.18 14.11 6.51
CA ALA A 22 19.71 15.32 7.17
C ALA A 22 21.03 15.84 6.58
N LEU A 23 21.96 14.95 6.21
CA LEU A 23 23.23 15.31 5.55
C LEU A 23 23.02 15.87 4.14
N PHE A 24 21.99 15.39 3.46
CA PHE A 24 21.61 15.83 2.12
C PHE A 24 20.60 17.00 2.12
N ARG A 25 20.26 17.57 3.29
CA ARG A 25 19.25 18.62 3.42
C ARG A 25 19.55 19.88 2.61
N GLU A 26 20.81 20.30 2.60
CA GLU A 26 21.25 21.49 1.85
C GLU A 26 21.24 21.26 0.33
N THR A 27 21.39 20.01 -0.12
CA THR A 27 21.40 19.63 -1.54
C THR A 27 20.02 19.35 -2.15
N PHE A 28 19.02 18.96 -1.36
CA PHE A 28 17.71 18.50 -1.88
C PHE A 28 16.51 19.34 -1.44
N GLY A 29 16.70 20.37 -0.61
CA GLY A 29 15.62 21.27 -0.17
C GLY A 29 14.60 20.62 0.77
N GLU A 30 13.71 21.43 1.37
CA GLU A 30 12.68 20.93 2.30
C GLU A 30 11.58 20.09 1.61
N GLY A 31 11.36 20.30 0.32
CA GLY A 31 10.37 19.58 -0.50
C GLY A 31 10.66 18.08 -0.62
N PHE A 32 11.93 17.70 -0.72
CA PHE A 32 12.34 16.30 -0.85
C PHE A 32 11.96 15.45 0.38
N PHE A 33 12.13 15.98 1.59
CA PHE A 33 11.76 15.27 2.82
C PHE A 33 10.25 15.16 2.99
N SER A 34 9.53 16.24 2.69
CA SER A 34 8.06 16.23 2.67
C SER A 34 7.55 15.13 1.75
N SER A 35 8.15 14.98 0.56
CA SER A 35 7.83 13.93 -0.41
C SER A 35 8.08 12.51 0.13
N ILE A 36 9.19 12.28 0.85
CA ILE A 36 9.48 11.00 1.51
C ILE A 36 8.43 10.69 2.59
N PHE A 37 8.12 11.65 3.47
CA PHE A 37 7.12 11.45 4.51
C PHE A 37 5.71 11.22 3.94
N ASN A 38 5.33 11.96 2.90
CA ASN A 38 4.08 11.77 2.18
C ASN A 38 4.01 10.39 1.51
N SER A 39 5.11 9.91 0.94
CA SER A 39 5.21 8.56 0.35
C SER A 39 5.04 7.46 1.40
N ILE A 40 5.66 7.61 2.58
CA ILE A 40 5.49 6.68 3.70
C ILE A 40 4.06 6.71 4.23
N ALA A 41 3.48 7.91 4.41
CA ALA A 41 2.10 8.08 4.87
C ALA A 41 1.11 7.44 3.89
N LEU A 42 1.30 7.65 2.59
CA LEU A 42 0.49 7.05 1.54
C LEU A 42 0.60 5.52 1.56
N ALA A 43 1.81 4.97 1.68
CA ALA A 43 2.02 3.53 1.77
C ALA A 43 1.30 2.92 3.00
N LEU A 44 1.37 3.60 4.15
CA LEU A 44 0.66 3.19 5.36
C LEU A 44 -0.86 3.25 5.15
N LEU A 45 -1.39 4.32 4.56
CA LEU A 45 -2.82 4.47 4.29
C LEU A 45 -3.34 3.36 3.36
N VAL A 46 -2.63 3.09 2.27
CA VAL A 46 -2.98 2.01 1.32
C VAL A 46 -2.97 0.65 2.03
N TRP A 47 -1.93 0.35 2.81
CA TRP A 47 -1.77 -0.99 3.39
C TRP A 47 -2.59 -1.23 4.65
N LYS A 48 -2.82 -0.20 5.47
CA LYS A 48 -3.54 -0.29 6.75
C LYS A 48 -5.03 0.01 6.65
N ILE A 49 -5.46 0.79 5.66
CA ILE A 49 -6.85 1.22 5.54
C ILE A 49 -7.46 0.66 4.25
N GLN A 50 -6.93 1.06 3.10
CA GLN A 50 -7.54 0.78 1.80
C GLN A 50 -7.58 -0.72 1.50
N ARG A 51 -6.47 -1.44 1.68
CA ARG A 51 -6.39 -2.89 1.44
C ARG A 51 -7.37 -3.68 2.33
N PRO A 52 -7.44 -3.47 3.66
CA PRO A 52 -8.45 -4.09 4.50
C PRO A 52 -9.89 -3.81 4.06
N ILE A 53 -10.20 -2.58 3.62
CA ILE A 53 -11.53 -2.23 3.12
C ILE A 53 -11.89 -3.09 1.89
N PHE A 54 -11.00 -3.18 0.90
CA PHE A 54 -11.25 -4.03 -0.27
C PHE A 54 -11.41 -5.51 0.10
N PHE A 55 -10.62 -6.00 1.06
CA PHE A 55 -10.72 -7.38 1.52
C PHE A 55 -12.08 -7.64 2.18
N TRP A 56 -12.52 -6.70 3.02
CA TRP A 56 -13.82 -6.75 3.66
C TRP A 56 -14.96 -6.71 2.64
N MET A 57 -14.88 -5.86 1.61
CA MET A 57 -15.88 -5.81 0.53
C MET A 57 -15.99 -7.15 -0.22
N ILE A 58 -14.86 -7.79 -0.54
CA ILE A 58 -14.87 -9.12 -1.15
C ILE A 58 -15.58 -10.14 -0.25
N ASP A 59 -15.30 -10.10 1.06
CA ASP A 59 -15.92 -11.02 2.00
C ASP A 59 -17.43 -10.79 2.12
N GLN A 60 -17.88 -9.53 2.16
CA GLN A 60 -19.30 -9.19 2.17
C GLN A 60 -20.00 -9.65 0.89
N LEU A 61 -19.37 -9.44 -0.27
CA LEU A 61 -19.91 -9.86 -1.56
C LEU A 61 -20.05 -11.39 -1.63
N ALA A 62 -19.04 -12.13 -1.16
CA ALA A 62 -19.10 -13.59 -1.09
C ALA A 62 -20.22 -14.08 -0.16
N GLN A 63 -20.36 -13.48 1.03
CA GLN A 63 -21.42 -13.83 1.98
C GLN A 63 -22.81 -13.53 1.42
N PHE A 64 -22.99 -12.39 0.76
CA PHE A 64 -24.24 -12.03 0.09
C PHE A 64 -24.67 -13.09 -0.92
N HIS A 65 -23.76 -13.50 -1.81
CA HIS A 65 -24.07 -14.51 -2.83
C HIS A 65 -24.33 -15.90 -2.23
N LEU A 66 -23.60 -16.30 -1.19
CA LEU A 66 -23.85 -17.57 -0.50
C LEU A 66 -25.24 -17.61 0.17
N LYS A 67 -25.72 -16.46 0.67
CA LYS A 67 -27.02 -16.37 1.36
C LYS A 67 -28.20 -16.25 0.42
N HIS A 68 -28.06 -15.49 -0.67
CA HIS A 68 -29.18 -15.08 -1.53
C HIS A 68 -29.17 -15.69 -2.93
N ASN A 69 -28.10 -16.37 -3.34
CA ASN A 69 -27.89 -16.76 -4.73
C ASN A 69 -27.41 -18.20 -4.88
N LYS A 70 -27.94 -19.11 -4.05
CA LYS A 70 -27.54 -20.53 -4.00
C LYS A 70 -27.64 -21.24 -5.36
N GLU A 71 -28.62 -20.88 -6.17
CA GLU A 71 -28.86 -21.46 -7.50
C GLU A 71 -27.86 -20.99 -8.57
N ASN A 72 -27.14 -19.90 -8.32
CA ASN A 72 -26.21 -19.27 -9.27
C ASN A 72 -24.75 -19.28 -8.78
N ILE A 73 -24.43 -20.03 -7.72
CA ILE A 73 -23.07 -20.09 -7.13
C ILE A 73 -22.03 -20.52 -8.18
N ASP A 74 -22.40 -21.44 -9.06
CA ASP A 74 -21.49 -21.99 -10.07
C ASP A 74 -21.41 -21.14 -11.35
N LYS A 75 -22.26 -20.10 -11.47
CA LYS A 75 -22.26 -19.21 -12.63
C LYS A 75 -21.23 -18.10 -12.46
N PHE A 76 -20.57 -17.74 -13.56
CA PHE A 76 -19.75 -16.54 -13.62
C PHE A 76 -20.66 -15.30 -13.48
N PRO A 77 -20.26 -14.24 -12.74
CA PRO A 77 -18.99 -14.06 -12.02
C PRO A 77 -19.01 -14.53 -10.54
N VAL A 78 -20.16 -14.99 -10.04
CA VAL A 78 -20.38 -15.38 -8.63
C VAL A 78 -19.40 -16.47 -8.17
N LYS A 79 -19.13 -17.45 -9.04
CA LYS A 79 -18.17 -18.52 -8.80
C LYS A 79 -16.78 -17.99 -8.46
N ILE A 80 -16.31 -16.93 -9.13
CA ILE A 80 -14.98 -16.35 -8.90
C ILE A 80 -14.90 -15.71 -7.52
N VAL A 81 -15.94 -14.97 -7.14
CA VAL A 81 -15.99 -14.28 -5.84
C VAL A 81 -16.01 -15.29 -4.69
N ILE A 82 -16.74 -16.40 -4.84
CA ILE A 82 -16.87 -17.41 -3.78
C ILE A 82 -15.67 -18.36 -3.75
N GLN A 83 -15.35 -19.03 -4.86
CA GLN A 83 -14.32 -20.08 -4.91
C GLN A 83 -12.90 -19.51 -4.98
N HIS A 84 -12.71 -18.35 -5.60
CA HIS A 84 -11.39 -17.75 -5.82
C HIS A 84 -11.16 -16.48 -4.99
N LYS A 85 -11.85 -16.33 -3.85
CA LYS A 85 -11.73 -15.15 -2.96
C LYS A 85 -10.28 -14.82 -2.59
N ALA A 86 -9.46 -15.84 -2.32
CA ALA A 86 -8.07 -15.67 -1.94
C ALA A 86 -7.23 -15.12 -3.11
N THR A 87 -7.46 -15.65 -4.31
CA THR A 87 -6.85 -15.18 -5.54
C THR A 87 -7.26 -13.76 -5.86
N LEU A 88 -8.55 -13.41 -5.69
CA LEU A 88 -9.06 -12.06 -5.92
C LEU A 88 -8.41 -11.05 -4.95
N LYS A 89 -8.32 -11.39 -3.65
CA LYS A 89 -7.60 -10.58 -2.65
C LYS A 89 -6.12 -10.39 -2.99
N LEU A 90 -5.49 -11.43 -3.55
CA LEU A 90 -4.10 -11.36 -3.99
C LEU A 90 -3.93 -10.43 -5.21
N TYR A 91 -4.83 -10.50 -6.20
CA TYR A 91 -4.81 -9.57 -7.33
C TYR A 91 -5.04 -8.12 -6.89
N ILE A 92 -6.01 -7.86 -6.00
CA ILE A 92 -6.20 -6.52 -5.44
C ILE A 92 -4.93 -6.04 -4.72
N SER A 93 -4.29 -6.90 -3.91
CA SER A 93 -3.06 -6.51 -3.21
C SER A 93 -1.93 -6.16 -4.18
N ARG A 94 -1.79 -6.92 -5.28
CA ARG A 94 -0.80 -6.63 -6.34
C ARG A 94 -1.12 -5.34 -7.07
N PHE A 95 -2.39 -5.13 -7.41
CA PHE A 95 -2.85 -3.90 -8.07
C PHE A 95 -2.60 -2.67 -7.20
N LEU A 96 -2.94 -2.73 -5.91
CA LEU A 96 -2.67 -1.64 -4.97
C LEU A 96 -1.18 -1.37 -4.80
N CYS A 97 -0.34 -2.42 -4.80
CA CYS A 97 1.12 -2.27 -4.75
C CYS A 97 1.65 -1.54 -6.00
N LEU A 98 1.21 -1.94 -7.20
CA LEU A 98 1.60 -1.29 -8.45
C LEU A 98 1.13 0.17 -8.48
N ALA A 99 -0.12 0.44 -8.10
CA ALA A 99 -0.66 1.78 -8.01
C ALA A 99 0.14 2.64 -7.03
N LEU A 100 0.52 2.11 -5.87
CA LEU A 100 1.34 2.81 -4.89
C LEU A 100 2.72 3.16 -5.44
N ILE A 101 3.38 2.23 -6.13
CA ILE A 101 4.69 2.48 -6.76
C ILE A 101 4.57 3.61 -7.79
N ILE A 102 3.57 3.54 -8.68
CA ILE A 102 3.35 4.56 -9.72
C ILE A 102 3.11 5.94 -9.07
N THR A 103 2.25 6.02 -8.05
CA THR A 103 1.94 7.29 -7.39
C THR A 103 3.14 7.87 -6.65
N ILE A 104 3.93 7.04 -5.94
CA ILE A 104 5.15 7.50 -5.28
C ILE A 104 6.17 7.98 -6.31
N SER A 105 6.37 7.23 -7.40
CA SER A 105 7.27 7.64 -8.48
C SER A 105 6.83 8.95 -9.12
N ALA A 106 5.53 9.15 -9.35
CA ALA A 106 4.99 10.40 -9.86
C ALA A 106 5.17 11.57 -8.89
N LEU A 107 4.96 11.35 -7.59
CA LEU A 107 5.17 12.35 -6.54
C LEU A 107 6.64 12.80 -6.48
N VAL A 108 7.57 11.85 -6.46
CA VAL A 108 9.01 12.13 -6.42
C VAL A 108 9.46 12.81 -7.72
N TRP A 109 8.97 12.36 -8.87
CA TRP A 109 9.30 12.97 -10.17
C TRP A 109 8.83 14.42 -10.26
N ASN A 110 7.62 14.73 -9.75
CA ASN A 110 7.09 16.08 -9.75
C ASN A 110 7.91 17.03 -8.88
N GLU A 111 8.35 16.57 -7.70
CA GLU A 111 9.23 17.33 -6.80
C GLU A 111 10.66 17.48 -7.34
N CYS A 112 11.16 16.50 -8.09
CA CYS A 112 12.42 16.67 -8.82
C CYS A 112 12.28 17.74 -9.89
N LEU A 113 11.22 17.71 -10.70
CA LEU A 113 11.01 18.69 -11.78
C LEU A 113 10.87 20.12 -11.24
N SER A 114 10.14 20.33 -10.14
CA SER A 114 9.98 21.66 -9.52
C SER A 114 11.28 22.23 -8.95
N HIS A 115 12.31 21.42 -8.75
CA HIS A 115 13.63 21.86 -8.33
C HIS A 115 14.52 22.33 -9.50
N TYR A 116 14.20 21.94 -10.75
CA TYR A 116 14.99 22.26 -11.94
C TYR A 116 14.41 23.39 -12.81
N PHE A 117 13.13 23.75 -12.62
CA PHE A 117 12.41 24.79 -13.37
C PHE A 117 11.85 25.86 -12.43
#